data_AF-A0A519YT92-F1
#
_entry.id   AF-A0A519YT92-F1
#
_cell.length_a   1.000
_cell.length_b   1.000
_cell.length_c   1.000
_cell.angle_alpha   90.00
_cell.angle_beta   90.00
_cell.angle_gamma   90.00
#
_symmetry.space_group_name_H-M   'P 1'
#
loop_
_entity.id
_entity.type
_entity.pdbx_description
1 polymer ?
#
loop_
_entity_poly.entity_id
_entity_poly.type
_entity_poly.pdbx_seq_one_letter_code
_entity_poly.pdbx_strand_id
1 'polypeptide(L)'
;MSEHRTYLQALVDALHLSESRRFGPDGRLQFQPFATQAATLSAWAADLPALRLVTEWNNVAASVQTEQLPELLLLAERWPEAAQFLAAAVRQTWLEHLQKLAYDQHPSLRQFERAGHEELAARFRQADRDSLYHNRVRAMQNHHAQLPNQLAGGQMLLLKNEFAKKSRHLPLRKLMQEAGRAVQAIKPVFMMSPLSVASFLPPGAVEFDLVVFDEASQVKPVDALGAVARGKQLVVVGDSKQLPPTSFFDSLTGAGEAADDENVTADIQSILELCKARQMPERMLRWHYRSLHQSLIAASNHLFYEDKLVIFPSPGGQGQLGLVYHHLPDTHYERGTTRTNPQEAAVVADAVLHHARTTPKLTLGV
;
A
#
# COMPACT_ATOMS: atom_id res chain seq x y z
N MET A 1 -29.55 -53.85 -47.45
CA MET A 1 -28.95 -54.02 -46.09
C MET A 1 -27.48 -53.60 -46.06
N SER A 2 -26.60 -54.04 -46.98
CA SER A 2 -25.18 -53.66 -46.93
C SER A 2 -24.95 -52.18 -47.31
N GLU A 3 -25.61 -51.67 -48.36
CA GLU A 3 -25.50 -50.25 -48.78
C GLU A 3 -25.95 -49.27 -47.69
N HIS A 4 -27.09 -49.52 -47.04
CA HIS A 4 -27.59 -48.68 -45.93
C HIS A 4 -26.58 -48.57 -44.78
N ARG A 5 -25.92 -49.67 -44.42
CA ARG A 5 -24.86 -49.66 -43.39
C ARG A 5 -23.64 -48.88 -43.84
N THR A 6 -23.25 -48.98 -45.11
CA THR A 6 -22.13 -48.21 -45.68
C THR A 6 -22.40 -46.70 -45.61
N TYR A 7 -23.61 -46.25 -45.93
CA TYR A 7 -23.98 -44.84 -45.81
C TYR A 7 -24.02 -44.35 -44.36
N LEU A 8 -24.50 -45.18 -43.43
CA LEU A 8 -24.46 -44.85 -42.00
C LEU A 8 -23.03 -44.72 -41.47
N GLN A 9 -22.12 -45.62 -41.87
CA GLN A 9 -20.72 -45.55 -41.47
C GLN A 9 -20.05 -44.31 -42.07
N ALA A 10 -20.28 -43.99 -43.34
CA ALA A 10 -19.75 -42.78 -43.97
C ALA A 10 -20.22 -41.49 -43.26
N LEU A 11 -21.46 -41.46 -42.78
CA LEU A 11 -21.99 -40.34 -42.00
C LEU A 11 -21.34 -40.24 -40.62
N VAL A 12 -21.17 -41.36 -39.92
CA VAL A 12 -20.48 -41.43 -38.62
C VAL A 12 -19.03 -40.94 -38.76
N ASP A 13 -18.33 -41.40 -39.80
CA ASP A 13 -16.94 -41.03 -40.08
C ASP A 13 -16.83 -39.53 -40.41
N ALA A 14 -17.74 -39.01 -41.24
CA ALA A 14 -17.77 -37.57 -41.59
C ALA A 14 -18.04 -36.67 -40.38
N LEU A 15 -18.83 -37.15 -39.42
CA LEU A 15 -19.12 -36.44 -38.16
C LEU A 15 -18.04 -36.67 -37.09
N HIS A 16 -17.05 -37.53 -37.36
CA HIS A 16 -16.10 -38.04 -36.38
C HIS A 16 -16.78 -38.51 -35.08
N LEU A 17 -17.98 -39.09 -35.19
CA LEU A 17 -18.84 -39.39 -34.04
C LEU A 17 -18.25 -40.54 -33.21
N SER A 18 -18.04 -40.32 -31.92
CA SER A 18 -17.70 -41.40 -30.99
C SER A 18 -18.94 -42.23 -30.66
N GLU A 19 -19.21 -43.25 -31.48
CA GLU A 19 -20.40 -44.10 -31.34
C GLU A 19 -20.46 -44.83 -30.00
N SER A 20 -19.31 -45.25 -29.46
CA SER A 20 -19.22 -45.91 -28.16
C SER A 20 -19.58 -45.00 -26.98
N ARG A 21 -19.35 -43.68 -27.11
CA ARG A 21 -19.76 -42.70 -26.09
C ARG A 21 -21.25 -42.37 -26.19
N ARG A 22 -21.79 -42.22 -27.41
CA ARG A 22 -23.19 -41.82 -27.62
C ARG A 22 -24.19 -42.96 -27.38
N PHE A 23 -23.88 -44.16 -27.86
CA PHE A 23 -24.79 -45.33 -27.78
C PHE A 23 -24.39 -46.32 -26.69
N GLY A 24 -23.34 -46.02 -25.93
CA GLY A 24 -22.86 -46.89 -24.85
C GLY A 24 -22.32 -48.23 -25.36
N PRO A 25 -22.32 -49.29 -24.52
CA PRO A 25 -21.83 -50.62 -24.89
C PRO A 25 -22.68 -51.30 -25.99
N ASP A 26 -23.90 -50.80 -26.25
CA ASP A 26 -24.86 -51.38 -27.19
C ASP A 26 -24.54 -51.10 -28.67
N GLY A 27 -23.41 -50.43 -28.95
CA GLY A 27 -22.74 -50.52 -30.24
C GLY A 27 -23.22 -49.53 -31.32
N ARG A 28 -22.44 -49.54 -32.41
CA ARG A 28 -22.49 -48.62 -33.56
C ARG A 28 -23.90 -48.39 -34.09
N LEU A 29 -24.20 -47.18 -34.57
CA LEU A 29 -25.50 -46.75 -35.10
C LEU A 29 -26.03 -47.74 -36.16
N GLN A 30 -25.15 -48.29 -36.99
CA GLN A 30 -25.47 -49.29 -38.01
C GLN A 30 -26.05 -50.63 -37.49
N PHE A 31 -25.91 -50.91 -36.19
CA PHE A 31 -26.42 -52.11 -35.53
C PHE A 31 -27.65 -51.85 -34.65
N GLN A 32 -28.06 -50.58 -34.48
CA GLN A 32 -29.28 -50.22 -33.76
C GLN A 32 -30.54 -50.64 -34.54
N PRO A 33 -31.70 -50.84 -33.87
CA PRO A 33 -32.97 -51.09 -34.56
C PRO A 33 -33.29 -50.01 -35.60
N PHE A 34 -33.89 -50.39 -36.74
CA PHE A 34 -34.18 -49.45 -37.83
C PHE A 34 -35.03 -48.24 -37.38
N ALA A 35 -35.98 -48.45 -36.47
CA ALA A 35 -36.77 -47.37 -35.88
C ALA A 35 -35.89 -46.33 -35.15
N THR A 36 -34.89 -46.79 -34.40
CA THR A 36 -33.92 -45.92 -33.69
C THR A 36 -33.00 -45.19 -34.68
N GLN A 37 -32.55 -45.88 -35.73
CA GLN A 37 -31.75 -45.26 -36.80
C GLN A 37 -32.54 -44.15 -37.50
N ALA A 38 -33.78 -44.44 -37.93
CA ALA A 38 -34.65 -43.49 -38.61
C ALA A 38 -34.98 -42.28 -37.72
N ALA A 39 -35.31 -42.50 -36.45
CA ALA A 39 -35.57 -41.42 -35.49
C ALA A 39 -34.34 -40.53 -35.27
N THR A 40 -33.15 -41.14 -35.12
CA THR A 40 -31.89 -40.42 -34.92
C THR A 40 -31.53 -39.56 -36.13
N LEU A 41 -31.61 -40.15 -37.33
CA LEU A 41 -31.35 -39.43 -38.59
C LEU A 41 -32.35 -38.30 -38.82
N SER A 42 -33.63 -38.52 -38.53
CA SER A 42 -34.66 -37.48 -38.65
C SER A 42 -34.43 -36.33 -37.67
N ALA A 43 -33.98 -36.63 -36.44
CA ALA A 43 -33.64 -35.61 -35.46
C ALA A 43 -32.42 -34.79 -35.90
N TRP A 44 -31.40 -35.43 -36.47
CA TRP A 44 -30.22 -34.74 -37.00
C TRP A 44 -30.54 -33.87 -38.21
N ALA A 45 -31.40 -34.36 -39.11
CA ALA A 45 -31.86 -33.58 -40.26
C ALA A 45 -32.70 -32.35 -39.85
N ALA A 46 -33.41 -32.43 -38.72
CA ALA A 46 -34.21 -31.33 -38.19
C ALA A 46 -33.36 -30.19 -37.59
N ASP A 47 -32.15 -30.47 -37.11
CA ASP A 47 -31.22 -29.49 -36.54
C ASP A 47 -29.76 -29.80 -36.92
N LEU A 48 -29.46 -29.64 -38.21
CA LEU A 48 -28.11 -29.82 -38.73
C LEU A 48 -27.07 -28.90 -38.07
N PRO A 49 -27.36 -27.62 -37.74
CA PRO A 49 -26.42 -26.76 -37.02
C PRO A 49 -25.98 -27.34 -35.67
N ALA A 50 -26.86 -27.99 -34.91
CA ALA A 50 -26.52 -28.60 -33.62
C ALA A 50 -25.50 -29.75 -33.73
N LEU A 51 -25.35 -30.39 -34.90
CA LEU A 51 -24.32 -31.43 -35.11
C LEU A 51 -22.90 -30.89 -34.93
N ARG A 52 -22.69 -29.58 -35.13
CA ARG A 52 -21.40 -28.93 -34.86
C ARG A 52 -20.96 -29.10 -33.40
N LEU A 53 -21.89 -29.14 -32.45
CA LEU A 53 -21.59 -29.33 -31.02
C LEU A 53 -20.95 -30.69 -30.74
N VAL A 54 -21.28 -31.71 -31.54
CA VAL A 54 -20.66 -33.04 -31.43
C VAL A 54 -19.19 -32.97 -31.85
N THR A 55 -18.90 -32.30 -32.96
CA THR A 55 -17.52 -32.11 -33.43
C THR A 55 -16.71 -31.27 -32.42
N GLU A 56 -17.30 -30.21 -31.88
CA GLU A 56 -16.68 -29.39 -30.83
C GLU A 56 -16.38 -30.21 -29.56
N TRP A 57 -17.34 -31.02 -29.11
CA TRP A 57 -17.14 -31.95 -27.99
C TRP A 57 -16.02 -32.95 -28.24
N ASN A 58 -15.97 -33.56 -29.44
CA ASN A 58 -14.93 -34.53 -29.78
C ASN A 58 -13.53 -33.89 -29.77
N ASN A 59 -13.41 -32.66 -30.26
CA ASN A 59 -12.15 -31.90 -30.23
C ASN A 59 -11.70 -31.62 -28.78
N VAL A 60 -12.64 -31.18 -27.92
CA VAL A 60 -12.37 -30.98 -26.49
C VAL A 60 -11.96 -32.30 -25.83
N ALA A 61 -12.65 -33.40 -26.13
CA ALA A 61 -12.35 -34.69 -25.57
C ALA A 61 -10.99 -35.24 -26.00
N ALA A 62 -10.58 -35.04 -27.25
CA ALA A 62 -9.25 -35.40 -27.73
C ALA A 62 -8.15 -34.58 -27.03
N SER A 63 -8.39 -33.28 -26.81
CA SER A 63 -7.47 -32.42 -26.05
C SER A 63 -7.32 -32.89 -24.60
N VAL A 64 -8.42 -33.19 -23.91
CA VAL A 64 -8.37 -33.68 -22.52
C VAL A 64 -7.64 -35.02 -22.39
N GLN A 65 -7.77 -35.91 -23.38
CA GLN A 65 -6.99 -37.16 -23.44
C GLN A 65 -5.50 -36.90 -23.65
N THR A 66 -5.14 -35.91 -24.46
CA THR A 66 -3.73 -35.53 -24.73
C THR A 66 -3.07 -34.95 -23.48
N GLU A 67 -3.81 -34.16 -22.71
CA GLU A 67 -3.40 -33.60 -21.41
C GLU A 67 -3.45 -34.61 -20.25
N GLN A 68 -3.84 -35.86 -20.51
CA GLN A 68 -3.91 -36.96 -19.53
C GLN A 68 -4.88 -36.68 -18.35
N LEU A 69 -6.03 -36.06 -18.62
CA LEU A 69 -7.06 -35.74 -17.61
C LEU A 69 -8.40 -36.46 -17.86
N PRO A 70 -8.42 -37.80 -18.04
CA PRO A 70 -9.63 -38.54 -18.42
C PRO A 70 -10.78 -38.43 -17.40
N GLU A 71 -10.49 -38.11 -16.14
CA GLU A 71 -11.48 -37.94 -15.08
C GLU A 71 -12.41 -36.77 -15.37
N LEU A 72 -11.94 -35.71 -16.03
CA LEU A 72 -12.76 -34.55 -16.40
C LEU A 72 -13.83 -34.93 -17.43
N LEU A 73 -13.50 -35.82 -18.36
CA LEU A 73 -14.46 -36.35 -19.31
C LEU A 73 -15.49 -37.23 -18.63
N LEU A 74 -15.04 -38.08 -17.71
CA LEU A 74 -15.94 -38.92 -16.93
C LEU A 74 -16.95 -38.08 -16.14
N LEU A 75 -16.47 -37.02 -15.47
CA LEU A 75 -17.33 -36.10 -14.74
C LEU A 75 -18.28 -35.36 -15.68
N ALA A 76 -17.79 -34.82 -16.79
CA ALA A 76 -18.62 -34.10 -17.75
C ALA A 76 -19.74 -34.96 -18.36
N GLU A 77 -19.48 -36.26 -18.58
CA GLU A 77 -20.45 -37.19 -19.17
C GLU A 77 -21.43 -37.79 -18.16
N ARG A 78 -20.99 -38.01 -16.90
CA ARG A 78 -21.78 -38.73 -15.89
C ARG A 78 -22.45 -37.85 -14.85
N TRP A 79 -21.98 -36.61 -14.67
CA TRP A 79 -22.54 -35.67 -13.72
C TRP A 79 -23.45 -34.68 -14.47
N PRO A 80 -24.79 -34.78 -14.31
CA PRO A 80 -25.74 -33.96 -15.09
C PRO A 80 -25.53 -32.45 -14.94
N GLU A 81 -25.13 -31.98 -13.75
CA GLU A 81 -24.90 -30.56 -13.48
C GLU A 81 -23.47 -30.10 -13.84
N ALA A 82 -22.64 -30.97 -14.41
CA ALA A 82 -21.27 -30.64 -14.82
C ALA A 82 -21.21 -29.45 -15.79
N ALA A 83 -22.21 -29.33 -16.68
CA ALA A 83 -22.30 -28.21 -17.61
C ALA A 83 -22.29 -26.83 -16.91
N GLN A 84 -22.78 -26.76 -15.66
CA GLN A 84 -22.78 -25.53 -14.87
C GLN A 84 -21.63 -25.47 -13.86
N PHE A 85 -21.29 -26.60 -13.22
CA PHE A 85 -20.44 -26.59 -12.03
C PHE A 85 -19.08 -27.26 -12.19
N LEU A 86 -18.78 -27.93 -13.31
CA LEU A 86 -17.51 -28.66 -13.46
C LEU A 86 -16.29 -27.76 -13.29
N ALA A 87 -16.28 -26.60 -13.94
CA ALA A 87 -15.19 -25.64 -13.81
C ALA A 87 -15.03 -25.13 -12.36
N ALA A 88 -16.14 -24.88 -11.66
CA ALA A 88 -16.13 -24.45 -10.27
C ALA A 88 -15.61 -25.55 -9.33
N ALA A 89 -16.02 -26.81 -9.55
CA ALA A 89 -15.58 -27.97 -8.78
C ALA A 89 -14.08 -28.26 -8.97
N VAL A 90 -13.58 -28.19 -10.20
CA VAL A 90 -12.13 -28.31 -10.49
C VAL A 90 -11.35 -27.21 -9.79
N ARG A 91 -11.83 -25.96 -9.88
CA ARG A 91 -11.21 -24.83 -9.21
C ARG A 91 -11.18 -25.01 -7.69
N GLN A 92 -12.30 -25.44 -7.10
CA GLN A 92 -12.38 -25.70 -5.66
C GLN A 92 -11.39 -26.78 -5.23
N THR A 93 -11.37 -27.91 -5.94
CA THR A 93 -10.45 -29.04 -5.66
C THR A 93 -8.99 -28.58 -5.73
N TRP A 94 -8.64 -27.78 -6.74
CA TRP A 94 -7.31 -27.20 -6.87
C TRP A 94 -6.95 -26.28 -5.70
N LEU A 95 -7.88 -25.40 -5.29
CA LEU A 95 -7.67 -24.50 -4.15
C LEU A 95 -7.53 -25.26 -2.82
N GLU A 96 -8.32 -26.31 -2.59
CA GLU A 96 -8.21 -27.18 -1.43
C GLU A 96 -6.87 -27.93 -1.41
N HIS A 97 -6.41 -28.40 -2.57
CA HIS A 97 -5.08 -29.00 -2.70
C HIS A 97 -3.96 -28.01 -2.35
N LEU A 98 -4.01 -26.78 -2.89
CA LEU A 98 -3.06 -25.73 -2.56
C LEU A 98 -3.07 -25.37 -1.07
N GLN A 99 -4.26 -25.31 -0.46
CA GLN A 99 -4.39 -25.05 0.98
C GLN A 99 -3.72 -26.17 1.80
N LYS A 100 -3.98 -27.44 1.44
CA LYS A 100 -3.35 -28.59 2.10
C LYS A 100 -1.83 -28.56 1.96
N LEU A 101 -1.34 -28.30 0.75
CA LEU A 101 0.09 -28.17 0.47
C LEU A 101 0.73 -27.06 1.31
N ALA A 102 0.07 -25.90 1.44
CA ALA A 102 0.53 -24.80 2.26
C ALA A 102 0.60 -25.18 3.75
N TYR A 103 -0.38 -25.91 4.28
CA TYR A 103 -0.36 -26.40 5.66
C TYR A 103 0.72 -27.45 5.91
N ASP A 104 0.99 -28.31 4.94
CA ASP A 104 2.06 -29.31 5.04
C ASP A 104 3.44 -28.65 5.02
N GLN A 105 3.65 -27.68 4.11
CA GLN A 105 4.91 -26.92 3.99
C GLN A 105 5.14 -25.93 5.14
N HIS A 106 4.07 -25.39 5.71
CA HIS A 106 4.14 -24.40 6.80
C HIS A 106 3.35 -24.88 8.04
N PRO A 107 3.96 -25.70 8.91
CA PRO A 107 3.31 -26.19 10.13
C PRO A 107 2.76 -25.09 11.07
N SER A 108 3.35 -23.89 11.03
CA SER A 108 2.87 -22.73 11.78
C SER A 108 1.44 -22.32 11.41
N LEU A 109 1.01 -22.55 10.17
CA LEU A 109 -0.37 -22.28 9.73
C LEU A 109 -1.36 -23.27 10.34
N ARG A 110 -0.94 -24.52 10.58
CA ARG A 110 -1.79 -25.55 11.25
C ARG A 110 -1.97 -25.29 12.74
N GLN A 111 -0.94 -24.71 13.36
CA GLN A 111 -0.94 -24.37 14.80
C GLN A 111 -1.53 -22.98 15.07
N PHE A 112 -1.94 -22.25 14.04
CA PHE A 112 -2.50 -20.92 14.20
C PHE A 112 -3.89 -21.00 14.84
N GLU A 113 -3.96 -20.67 16.12
CA GLU A 113 -5.21 -20.45 16.82
C GLU A 113 -5.48 -18.95 16.94
N ARG A 114 -6.56 -18.50 16.31
CA ARG A 114 -6.94 -17.09 16.30
C ARG A 114 -7.10 -16.52 17.71
N ALA A 115 -7.79 -17.24 18.60
CA ALA A 115 -8.06 -16.78 19.96
C ALA A 115 -6.77 -16.55 20.76
N GLY A 116 -5.85 -17.52 20.75
CA GLY A 116 -4.55 -17.38 21.43
C GLY A 116 -3.69 -16.26 20.85
N HIS A 117 -3.71 -16.06 19.52
CA HIS A 117 -2.98 -14.97 18.88
C HIS A 117 -3.56 -13.59 19.24
N GLU A 118 -4.89 -13.45 19.23
CA GLU A 118 -5.56 -12.21 19.62
C GLU A 118 -5.31 -11.86 21.10
N GLU A 119 -5.31 -12.86 21.98
CA GLU A 119 -4.96 -12.69 23.40
C GLU A 119 -3.50 -12.26 23.58
N LEU A 120 -2.56 -12.93 22.90
CA LEU A 120 -1.14 -12.57 22.94
C LEU A 120 -0.93 -11.13 22.46
N ALA A 121 -1.56 -10.74 21.35
CA ALA A 121 -1.51 -9.39 20.84
C ALA A 121 -2.11 -8.37 21.82
N ALA A 122 -3.21 -8.71 22.49
CA ALA A 122 -3.80 -7.86 23.52
C ALA A 122 -2.88 -7.68 24.72
N ARG A 123 -2.27 -8.76 25.22
CA ARG A 123 -1.28 -8.73 26.31
C ARG A 123 -0.06 -7.91 25.94
N PHE A 124 0.46 -8.06 24.73
CA PHE A 124 1.57 -7.26 24.23
C PHE A 124 1.22 -5.77 24.21
N ARG A 125 0.07 -5.40 23.63
CA ARG A 125 -0.40 -4.00 23.61
C ARG A 125 -0.56 -3.41 25.00
N GLN A 126 -1.03 -4.21 25.96
CA GLN A 126 -1.17 -3.76 27.34
C GLN A 126 0.21 -3.54 27.99
N ALA A 127 1.11 -4.51 27.87
CA ALA A 127 2.46 -4.40 28.41
C ALA A 127 3.25 -3.23 27.78
N ASP A 128 3.08 -2.97 26.49
CA ASP A 128 3.68 -1.83 25.79
C ASP A 128 3.16 -0.49 26.36
N ARG A 129 1.84 -0.37 26.57
CA ARG A 129 1.24 0.81 27.23
C ARG A 129 1.74 1.01 28.66
N ASP A 130 1.85 -0.06 29.42
CA ASP A 130 2.36 -0.02 30.80
C ASP A 130 3.84 0.40 30.83
N SER A 131 4.65 -0.15 29.91
CA SER A 131 6.05 0.24 29.71
C SER A 131 6.17 1.73 29.38
N LEU A 132 5.38 2.25 28.43
CA LEU A 132 5.34 3.67 28.10
C LEU A 132 4.95 4.54 29.31
N TYR A 133 3.96 4.11 30.09
CA TYR A 133 3.54 4.80 31.31
C TYR A 133 4.68 4.86 32.34
N HIS A 134 5.33 3.73 32.63
CA HIS A 134 6.46 3.67 33.56
C HIS A 134 7.65 4.53 33.09
N ASN A 135 7.96 4.49 31.80
CA ASN A 135 9.03 5.31 31.21
C ASN A 135 8.73 6.80 31.34
N ARG A 136 7.47 7.22 31.17
CA ARG A 136 7.04 8.61 31.37
C ARG A 136 7.24 9.06 32.82
N VAL A 137 6.84 8.24 33.79
CA VAL A 137 7.05 8.54 35.22
C VAL A 137 8.53 8.65 35.55
N ARG A 138 9.34 7.70 35.08
CA ARG A 138 10.80 7.73 35.26
C ARG A 138 11.44 8.98 34.67
N ALA A 139 11.07 9.36 33.44
CA ALA A 139 11.56 10.57 32.79
C ALA A 139 11.16 11.83 33.58
N MET A 140 9.93 11.90 34.08
CA MET A 140 9.44 13.00 34.90
C MET A 140 10.21 13.12 36.22
N GLN A 141 10.45 12.01 36.93
CA GLN A 141 11.21 12.00 38.18
C GLN A 141 12.66 12.47 37.96
N ASN A 142 13.32 11.94 36.92
CA ASN A 142 14.68 12.35 36.57
C ASN A 142 14.76 13.84 36.22
N HIS A 143 13.79 14.34 35.45
CA HIS A 143 13.71 15.76 35.11
C HIS A 143 13.46 16.63 36.35
N HIS A 144 12.52 16.24 37.22
CA HIS A 144 12.21 16.98 38.44
C HIS A 144 13.43 17.13 39.35
N ALA A 145 14.22 16.05 39.51
CA ALA A 145 15.44 16.08 40.29
C ALA A 145 16.52 17.03 39.74
N GLN A 146 16.47 17.34 38.44
CA GLN A 146 17.42 18.22 37.74
C GLN A 146 16.91 19.66 37.61
N LEU A 147 15.70 19.96 38.08
CA LEU A 147 15.15 21.31 37.99
C LEU A 147 16.01 22.27 38.85
N PRO A 148 16.31 23.48 38.33
CA PRO A 148 17.04 24.47 39.09
C PRO A 148 16.22 24.89 40.31
N ASN A 149 16.90 25.08 41.45
CA ASN A 149 16.25 25.56 42.67
C ASN A 149 15.57 26.91 42.38
N GLN A 150 14.27 27.01 42.67
CA GLN A 150 13.51 28.23 42.43
C GLN A 150 14.05 29.42 43.24
N LEU A 151 14.70 29.17 44.37
CA LEU A 151 15.31 30.20 45.22
C LEU A 151 16.74 30.56 44.76
N ALA A 152 17.27 29.91 43.72
CA ALA A 152 18.57 30.26 43.17
C ALA A 152 18.55 31.66 42.54
N GLY A 153 19.62 32.43 42.77
CA GLY A 153 19.85 33.72 42.11
C GLY A 153 20.27 33.55 40.64
N GLY A 154 20.55 34.67 39.96
CA GLY A 154 21.03 34.67 38.58
C GLY A 154 19.94 34.45 37.54
N GLN A 155 20.10 33.46 36.65
CA GLN A 155 19.19 33.21 35.53
C GLN A 155 17.75 32.94 35.98
N MET A 156 17.56 32.26 37.12
CA MET A 156 16.23 31.97 37.68
C MET A 156 15.51 33.23 38.17
N LEU A 157 16.24 34.19 38.74
CA LEU A 157 15.66 35.48 39.15
C LEU A 157 15.22 36.29 37.93
N LEU A 158 16.02 36.29 36.87
CA LEU A 158 15.66 36.93 35.61
C LEU A 158 14.37 36.33 35.05
N LEU A 159 14.28 35.00 34.96
CA LEU A 159 13.06 34.33 34.48
C LEU A 159 11.84 34.66 35.34
N LYS A 160 11.96 34.65 36.67
CA LYS A 160 10.87 35.05 37.58
C LYS A 160 10.41 36.48 37.33
N ASN A 161 11.35 37.41 37.14
CA ASN A 161 11.03 38.80 36.84
C ASN A 161 10.31 38.90 35.48
N GLU A 162 10.75 38.16 34.47
CA GLU A 162 10.07 38.14 33.17
C GLU A 162 8.68 37.52 33.22
N PHE A 163 8.45 36.48 34.04
CA PHE A 163 7.13 35.88 34.23
C PHE A 163 6.15 36.79 35.00
N ALA A 164 6.65 37.66 35.87
CA ALA A 164 5.82 38.62 36.61
C ALA A 164 5.39 39.83 35.76
N LYS A 165 6.03 40.07 34.62
CA LYS A 165 5.68 41.17 33.71
C LYS A 165 4.37 40.87 32.98
N LYS A 166 3.56 41.92 32.76
CA LYS A 166 2.35 41.87 31.92
C LYS A 166 2.59 42.35 30.49
N SER A 167 3.68 43.09 30.25
CA SER A 167 4.08 43.63 28.95
C SER A 167 5.57 43.98 28.97
N ARG A 168 6.14 44.30 27.79
CA ARG A 168 7.57 44.65 27.64
C ARG A 168 8.52 43.56 28.14
N HIS A 169 8.23 42.32 27.73
CA HIS A 169 9.14 41.19 27.93
C HIS A 169 10.45 41.38 27.17
N LEU A 170 11.52 40.75 27.65
CA LEU A 170 12.76 40.66 26.91
C LEU A 170 12.54 39.96 25.56
N PRO A 171 13.16 40.45 24.46
CA PRO A 171 13.18 39.71 23.20
C PRO A 171 13.74 38.31 23.41
N LEU A 172 13.13 37.30 22.79
CA LEU A 172 13.46 35.90 23.04
C LEU A 172 14.96 35.59 22.85
N ARG A 173 15.59 36.16 21.82
CA ARG A 173 17.03 35.99 21.57
C ARG A 173 17.88 36.48 22.75
N LYS A 174 17.53 37.63 23.34
CA LYS A 174 18.23 38.20 24.51
C LYS A 174 17.94 37.38 25.77
N LEU A 175 16.70 36.94 25.94
CA LEU A 175 16.31 36.04 27.03
C LEU A 175 17.13 34.74 27.00
N MET A 176 17.27 34.13 25.83
CA MET A 176 18.06 32.91 25.66
C MET A 176 19.56 33.15 25.90
N GLN A 177 20.08 34.32 25.53
CA GLN A 177 21.46 34.69 25.82
C GLN A 177 21.73 34.79 27.33
N GLU A 178 20.81 35.40 28.09
CA GLU A 178 21.01 35.69 29.51
C GLU A 178 20.58 34.53 30.43
N ALA A 179 19.56 33.76 30.03
CA ALA A 179 18.94 32.71 30.85
C ALA A 179 18.76 31.35 30.14
N GLY A 180 19.47 31.11 29.03
CA GLY A 180 19.30 29.91 28.19
C GLY A 180 19.46 28.59 28.93
N ARG A 181 20.46 28.48 29.83
CA ARG A 181 20.68 27.25 30.62
C ARG A 181 19.53 26.97 31.58
N ALA A 182 19.01 27.99 32.25
CA ALA A 182 17.84 27.84 33.12
C ALA A 182 16.59 27.48 32.31
N VAL A 183 16.38 28.10 31.15
CA VAL A 183 15.28 27.74 30.23
C VAL A 183 15.40 26.28 29.81
N GLN A 184 16.57 25.84 29.37
CA GLN A 184 16.82 24.47 28.94
C GLN A 184 16.65 23.46 30.10
N ALA A 185 17.08 23.80 31.31
CA ALA A 185 16.88 22.94 32.48
C ALA A 185 15.39 22.76 32.82
N ILE A 186 14.56 23.79 32.60
CA ILE A 186 13.10 23.72 32.78
C ILE A 186 12.41 23.06 31.58
N LYS A 187 12.93 23.26 30.37
CA LYS A 187 12.39 22.76 29.10
C LYS A 187 13.51 22.09 28.29
N PRO A 188 13.86 20.83 28.56
CA PRO A 188 15.03 20.21 27.93
C PRO A 188 14.84 19.88 26.44
N VAL A 189 13.59 19.85 25.97
CA VAL A 189 13.25 19.54 24.58
C VAL A 189 12.71 20.78 23.90
N PHE A 190 13.39 21.22 22.83
CA PHE A 190 12.97 22.34 22.00
C PHE A 190 12.43 21.82 20.67
N MET A 191 11.25 22.28 20.27
CA MET A 191 10.65 22.00 18.95
C MET A 191 10.61 23.30 18.16
N MET A 192 11.46 23.42 17.15
CA MET A 192 11.68 24.68 16.43
C MET A 192 12.02 24.39 14.97
N SER A 193 11.59 25.26 14.05
CA SER A 193 12.09 25.23 12.67
C SER A 193 13.57 25.65 12.63
N PRO A 194 14.33 25.26 11.59
CA PRO A 194 15.74 25.63 11.47
C PRO A 194 15.96 27.15 11.51
N LEU A 195 15.09 27.92 10.85
CA LEU A 195 15.11 29.38 10.89
C LEU A 195 14.91 29.92 12.32
N SER A 196 13.96 29.36 13.07
CA SER A 196 13.70 29.77 14.45
C SER A 196 14.92 29.52 15.35
N VAL A 197 15.64 28.42 15.13
CA VAL A 197 16.90 28.14 15.84
C VAL A 197 17.92 29.24 15.58
N ALA A 198 18.13 29.63 14.32
CA ALA A 198 19.07 30.68 13.95
C ALA A 198 18.67 32.07 14.51
N SER A 199 17.38 32.38 14.51
CA SER A 199 16.85 33.66 15.00
C SER A 199 16.90 33.79 16.52
N PHE A 200 16.57 32.73 17.25
CA PHE A 200 16.30 32.83 18.70
C PHE A 200 17.36 32.20 19.60
N LEU A 201 18.23 31.33 19.10
CA LEU A 201 19.26 30.66 19.92
C LEU A 201 20.66 31.19 19.57
N PRO A 202 21.19 32.18 20.31
CA PRO A 202 22.57 32.63 20.14
C PRO A 202 23.57 31.47 20.28
N PRO A 203 24.69 31.49 19.54
CA PRO A 203 25.77 30.52 19.73
C PRO A 203 26.23 30.47 21.19
N GLY A 204 26.40 29.26 21.73
CA GLY A 204 26.85 29.04 23.12
C GLY A 204 25.80 29.29 24.22
N ALA A 205 24.59 29.74 23.87
CA ALA A 205 23.52 29.96 24.85
C ALA A 205 22.96 28.63 25.42
N VAL A 206 22.85 27.62 24.57
CA VAL A 206 22.34 26.26 24.88
C VAL A 206 23.08 25.23 24.02
N GLU A 207 23.18 24.00 24.54
CA GLU A 207 23.77 22.85 23.84
C GLU A 207 22.87 21.63 24.04
N PHE A 208 22.72 20.80 23.02
CA PHE A 208 21.85 19.63 23.04
C PHE A 208 22.68 18.35 22.91
N ASP A 209 22.28 17.31 23.62
CA ASP A 209 22.88 15.99 23.42
C ASP A 209 22.43 15.36 22.09
N LEU A 210 21.21 15.69 21.65
CA LEU A 210 20.60 15.14 20.44
C LEU A 210 19.84 16.21 19.67
N VAL A 211 20.08 16.26 18.35
CA VAL A 211 19.29 17.02 17.38
C VAL A 211 18.59 16.02 16.45
N VAL A 212 17.27 16.15 16.34
CA VAL A 212 16.45 15.32 15.46
C VAL A 212 15.84 16.21 14.38
N PHE A 213 16.09 15.86 13.12
CA PHE A 213 15.33 16.39 12.00
C PHE A 213 14.28 15.36 11.59
N ASP A 214 13.01 15.74 11.72
CA ASP A 214 11.90 15.03 11.12
C ASP A 214 11.57 15.67 9.76
N GLU A 215 11.07 14.89 8.81
CA GLU A 215 10.86 15.30 7.41
C GLU A 215 12.11 15.95 6.77
N ALA A 216 13.27 15.37 7.05
CA ALA A 216 14.57 15.92 6.69
C ALA A 216 14.82 16.05 5.18
N SER A 217 14.05 15.35 4.33
CA SER A 217 14.08 15.56 2.88
C SER A 217 13.60 16.95 2.47
N GLN A 218 12.89 17.67 3.34
CA GLN A 218 12.39 19.03 3.10
C GLN A 218 13.25 20.13 3.73
N VAL A 219 14.42 19.79 4.29
CA VAL A 219 15.31 20.76 4.95
C VAL A 219 16.62 20.89 4.19
N LYS A 220 16.95 22.12 3.74
CA LYS A 220 18.23 22.39 3.08
C LYS A 220 19.39 22.24 4.08
N PRO A 221 20.57 21.72 3.66
CA PRO A 221 21.73 21.59 4.55
C PRO A 221 22.17 22.90 5.22
N VAL A 222 22.11 24.02 4.49
CA VAL A 222 22.49 25.34 5.00
C VAL A 222 21.60 25.81 6.15
N ASP A 223 20.30 25.50 6.09
CA ASP A 223 19.35 25.85 7.14
C ASP A 223 19.55 24.96 8.37
N ALA A 224 19.87 23.69 8.16
CA ALA A 224 20.12 22.72 9.22
C ALA A 224 21.41 22.99 10.02
N LEU A 225 22.43 23.60 9.40
CA LEU A 225 23.77 23.75 9.98
C LEU A 225 23.75 24.39 11.38
N GLY A 226 22.93 25.43 11.58
CA GLY A 226 22.82 26.13 12.86
C GLY A 226 22.30 25.23 13.99
N ALA A 227 21.34 24.35 13.70
CA ALA A 227 20.83 23.39 14.67
C ALA A 227 21.82 22.25 14.90
N VAL A 228 22.42 21.69 13.83
CA VAL A 228 23.42 20.61 13.92
C VAL A 228 24.60 21.04 14.80
N ALA A 229 25.12 22.26 14.63
CA ALA A 229 26.25 22.77 15.40
C ALA A 229 26.00 22.90 16.91
N ARG A 230 24.75 22.80 17.37
CA ARG A 230 24.37 22.84 18.80
C ARG A 230 24.12 21.45 19.37
N GLY A 231 24.19 20.40 18.55
CA GLY A 231 23.96 19.01 18.94
C GLY A 231 25.27 18.21 19.05
N LYS A 232 25.34 17.29 20.01
CA LYS A 232 26.42 16.28 20.06
C LYS A 232 26.14 15.10 19.13
N GLN A 233 24.87 14.75 18.95
CA GLN A 233 24.40 13.68 18.07
C GLN A 233 23.33 14.20 17.13
N LEU A 234 23.30 13.64 15.92
CA LEU A 234 22.36 13.98 14.86
C LEU A 234 21.57 12.73 14.48
N VAL A 235 20.24 12.85 14.49
CA VAL A 235 19.31 11.87 13.91
C VAL A 235 18.52 12.54 12.81
N VAL A 236 18.50 11.90 11.65
CA VAL A 236 17.84 12.41 10.45
C VAL A 236 16.77 11.41 10.05
N VAL A 237 15.52 11.84 10.06
CA VAL A 237 14.34 11.05 9.70
C VAL A 237 13.67 11.73 8.52
N GLY A 238 13.38 10.96 7.48
CA GLY A 238 12.72 11.47 6.29
C GLY A 238 12.75 10.44 5.18
N ASP A 239 12.24 10.85 4.02
CA ASP A 239 12.07 9.98 2.87
C ASP A 239 12.56 10.67 1.60
N SER A 240 13.60 10.10 0.99
CA SER A 240 14.20 10.65 -0.24
C SER A 240 13.35 10.40 -1.49
N LYS A 241 12.22 9.67 -1.37
CA LYS A 241 11.26 9.50 -2.47
C LYS A 241 10.09 10.48 -2.39
N GLN A 242 10.02 11.29 -1.33
CA GLN A 242 9.05 12.38 -1.20
C GLN A 242 9.60 13.68 -1.78
N LEU A 243 8.75 14.70 -1.81
CA LEU A 243 9.07 15.99 -2.42
C LEU A 243 10.32 16.63 -1.77
N PRO A 244 11.27 17.12 -2.57
CA PRO A 244 12.40 17.90 -2.08
C PRO A 244 11.92 19.28 -1.56
N PRO A 245 12.79 20.07 -0.90
CA PRO A 245 12.40 21.38 -0.39
C PRO A 245 11.94 22.29 -1.54
N THR A 246 10.87 23.05 -1.33
CA THR A 246 10.38 23.97 -2.35
C THR A 246 11.33 25.16 -2.52
N SER A 247 11.79 25.40 -3.76
CA SER A 247 12.73 26.47 -4.14
C SER A 247 12.07 27.86 -4.24
N PHE A 248 11.00 28.11 -3.47
CA PHE A 248 10.24 29.36 -3.53
C PHE A 248 11.13 30.61 -3.24
N PHE A 249 12.16 30.45 -2.40
CA PHE A 249 13.10 31.53 -2.09
C PHE A 249 14.21 31.73 -3.14
N ASP A 250 14.60 30.68 -3.86
CA ASP A 250 15.68 30.80 -4.87
C ASP A 250 15.20 31.61 -6.08
N SER A 251 13.91 31.57 -6.39
CA SER A 251 13.29 32.43 -7.41
C SER A 251 13.22 33.91 -7.02
N LEU A 252 13.30 34.25 -5.73
CA LEU A 252 13.24 35.63 -5.23
C LEU A 252 14.62 36.29 -5.15
N THR A 253 15.69 35.51 -5.04
CA THR A 253 17.06 36.03 -4.86
C THR A 253 17.89 36.07 -6.15
N GLY A 254 17.37 35.58 -7.29
CA GLY A 254 18.04 35.67 -8.59
C GLY A 254 19.40 34.95 -8.64
N ALA A 255 19.68 34.06 -7.69
CA ALA A 255 20.96 33.35 -7.56
C ALA A 255 21.08 32.13 -8.49
N GLY A 256 20.33 32.11 -9.60
CA GLY A 256 20.21 30.96 -10.50
C GLY A 256 21.21 30.90 -11.65
N GLU A 257 22.11 31.87 -11.84
CA GLU A 257 22.95 31.94 -13.05
C GLU A 257 24.47 32.07 -12.81
N ALA A 258 24.99 31.66 -11.66
CA ALA A 258 26.44 31.55 -11.46
C ALA A 258 26.82 30.50 -10.41
N ALA A 259 26.56 29.23 -10.68
CA ALA A 259 27.18 28.14 -9.94
C ALA A 259 28.32 27.56 -10.79
N ASP A 260 29.54 27.79 -10.32
CA ASP A 260 30.79 27.24 -10.83
C ASP A 260 30.75 25.70 -10.83
N ASP A 261 31.20 25.07 -11.92
CA ASP A 261 31.08 23.63 -12.24
C ASP A 261 31.87 22.71 -11.28
N GLU A 262 32.56 23.26 -10.27
CA GLU A 262 33.37 22.52 -9.29
C GLU A 262 32.66 22.27 -7.94
N ASN A 263 31.44 22.77 -7.73
CA ASN A 263 30.79 22.71 -6.42
C ASN A 263 29.88 21.48 -6.26
N VAL A 264 30.47 20.32 -5.94
CA VAL A 264 29.78 19.02 -5.72
C VAL A 264 28.63 19.09 -4.68
N THR A 265 28.59 20.13 -3.83
CA THR A 265 27.52 20.36 -2.85
C THR A 265 26.32 21.15 -3.37
N ALA A 266 26.38 21.72 -4.57
CA ALA A 266 25.27 22.49 -5.16
C ALA A 266 24.07 21.60 -5.53
N ASP A 267 24.31 20.32 -5.84
CA ASP A 267 23.27 19.36 -6.19
C ASP A 267 22.60 18.67 -4.99
N ILE A 268 23.10 18.90 -3.76
CA ILE A 268 22.53 18.27 -2.56
C ILE A 268 21.35 19.10 -2.06
N GLN A 269 20.13 18.62 -2.34
CA GLN A 269 18.92 19.38 -2.11
C GLN A 269 18.50 19.39 -0.64
N SER A 270 18.84 18.33 0.11
CA SER A 270 18.40 18.18 1.51
C SER A 270 19.49 17.64 2.45
N ILE A 271 19.32 17.87 3.75
CA ILE A 271 20.18 17.30 4.80
C ILE A 271 20.11 15.76 4.81
N LEU A 272 18.98 15.17 4.43
CA LEU A 272 18.84 13.72 4.28
C LEU A 272 19.78 13.18 3.18
N GLU A 273 19.76 13.80 2.00
CA GLU A 273 20.65 13.44 0.90
C GLU A 273 22.12 13.66 1.26
N LEU A 274 22.44 14.75 1.96
CA LEU A 274 23.79 15.01 2.45
C LEU A 274 24.29 13.86 3.35
N CYS A 275 23.47 13.44 4.31
CA CYS A 275 23.81 12.35 5.22
C CYS A 275 24.02 11.02 4.47
N LYS A 276 23.18 10.74 3.46
CA LYS A 276 23.33 9.56 2.58
C LYS A 276 24.61 9.61 1.76
N ALA A 277 24.91 10.76 1.13
CA ALA A 277 26.14 10.96 0.36
C ALA A 277 27.40 10.79 1.22
N ARG A 278 27.31 11.13 2.51
CA ARG A 278 28.36 10.90 3.50
C ARG A 278 28.39 9.49 4.10
N GLN A 279 27.59 8.57 3.58
CA GLN A 279 27.53 7.16 4.00
C GLN A 279 27.27 7.00 5.51
N MET A 280 26.43 7.88 6.08
CA MET A 280 26.00 7.72 7.46
C MET A 280 25.17 6.44 7.63
N PRO A 281 25.21 5.79 8.81
CA PRO A 281 24.39 4.60 9.06
C PRO A 281 22.90 4.89 8.86
N GLU A 282 22.26 4.12 7.97
CA GLU A 282 20.83 4.27 7.66
C GLU A 282 20.05 2.98 7.90
N ARG A 283 18.74 3.11 8.19
CA ARG A 283 17.83 1.98 8.32
C ARG A 283 16.45 2.34 7.76
N MET A 284 16.02 1.59 6.74
CA MET A 284 14.68 1.71 6.18
C MET A 284 13.63 1.07 7.11
N LEU A 285 12.59 1.83 7.45
CA LEU A 285 11.39 1.30 8.10
C LEU A 285 10.51 0.64 7.04
N ARG A 286 10.37 -0.69 7.11
CA ARG A 286 9.72 -1.46 6.04
C ARG A 286 8.21 -1.58 6.17
N TRP A 287 7.67 -1.53 7.38
CA TRP A 287 6.27 -1.83 7.60
C TRP A 287 5.38 -0.62 7.31
N HIS A 288 4.41 -0.80 6.41
CA HIS A 288 3.43 0.24 6.08
C HIS A 288 2.12 0.01 6.83
N TYR A 289 1.75 0.98 7.68
CA TYR A 289 0.56 0.87 8.53
C TYR A 289 -0.58 1.83 8.14
N ARG A 290 -0.36 2.74 7.16
CA ARG A 290 -1.32 3.81 6.86
C ARG A 290 -2.45 3.34 5.94
N SER A 291 -2.14 2.58 4.90
CA SER A 291 -3.12 2.21 3.89
C SER A 291 -3.95 1.02 4.34
N LEU A 292 -5.25 1.22 4.51
CA LEU A 292 -6.20 0.14 4.84
C LEU A 292 -6.33 -0.90 3.72
N HIS A 293 -6.14 -0.47 2.47
CA HIS A 293 -6.19 -1.34 1.30
C HIS A 293 -4.85 -1.34 0.56
N GLN A 294 -4.35 -2.53 0.21
CA GLN A 294 -3.03 -2.70 -0.39
C GLN A 294 -2.86 -1.90 -1.70
N SER A 295 -3.93 -1.74 -2.49
CA SER A 295 -3.88 -1.01 -3.77
C SER A 295 -3.49 0.46 -3.63
N LEU A 296 -3.71 1.08 -2.46
CA LEU A 296 -3.40 2.49 -2.22
C LEU A 296 -1.89 2.77 -2.16
N ILE A 297 -1.08 1.74 -1.90
CA ILE A 297 0.37 1.87 -1.77
C ILE A 297 1.14 0.97 -2.74
N ALA A 298 0.50 -0.08 -3.29
CA ALA A 298 1.16 -1.06 -4.15
C ALA A 298 1.92 -0.41 -5.34
N ALA A 299 1.27 0.53 -6.04
CA ALA A 299 1.91 1.23 -7.16
C ALA A 299 3.13 2.03 -6.70
N SER A 300 3.02 2.79 -5.60
CA SER A 300 4.13 3.56 -5.05
C SER A 300 5.25 2.65 -4.52
N ASN A 301 4.92 1.53 -3.87
CA ASN A 301 5.89 0.56 -3.37
C ASN A 301 6.75 -0.01 -4.51
N HIS A 302 6.09 -0.39 -5.60
CA HIS A 302 6.76 -0.92 -6.79
C HIS A 302 7.64 0.15 -7.46
N LEU A 303 7.07 1.34 -7.72
CA LEU A 303 7.74 2.39 -8.50
C LEU A 303 8.86 3.10 -7.74
N PHE A 304 8.71 3.31 -6.43
CA PHE A 304 9.63 4.16 -5.65
C PHE A 304 10.43 3.42 -4.59
N TYR A 305 9.96 2.26 -4.11
CA TYR A 305 10.57 1.55 -2.99
C TYR A 305 11.06 0.14 -3.34
N GLU A 306 11.06 -0.24 -4.63
CA GLU A 306 11.54 -1.56 -5.10
C GLU A 306 10.89 -2.73 -4.35
N ASP A 307 9.60 -2.59 -4.00
CA ASP A 307 8.83 -3.58 -3.24
C ASP A 307 9.41 -3.93 -1.86
N LYS A 308 10.25 -3.06 -1.28
CA LYS A 308 10.86 -3.28 0.04
C LYS A 308 9.89 -3.07 1.20
N LEU A 309 8.79 -2.33 0.99
CA LEU A 309 7.76 -2.14 2.01
C LEU A 309 6.93 -3.41 2.19
N VAL A 310 6.73 -3.78 3.44
CA VAL A 310 5.84 -4.87 3.84
C VAL A 310 4.43 -4.30 3.99
N ILE A 311 3.53 -4.77 3.13
CA ILE A 311 2.12 -4.37 3.07
C ILE A 311 1.28 -5.55 3.52
N PHE A 312 0.29 -5.30 4.38
CA PHE A 312 -0.68 -6.31 4.77
C PHE A 312 -1.78 -6.42 3.71
N PRO A 313 -2.15 -7.64 3.28
CA PRO A 313 -3.28 -7.79 2.36
C PRO A 313 -4.57 -7.34 3.06
N SER A 314 -5.43 -6.65 2.32
CA SER A 314 -6.77 -6.34 2.81
C SER A 314 -7.54 -7.64 3.02
N PRO A 315 -8.29 -7.79 4.15
CA PRO A 315 -9.20 -8.90 4.30
C PRO A 315 -10.21 -8.78 3.15
N GLY A 316 -10.18 -9.73 2.20
CA GLY A 316 -10.97 -9.68 0.98
C GLY A 316 -12.44 -9.48 1.29
N GLY A 317 -12.90 -8.23 1.17
CA GLY A 317 -14.26 -7.81 1.44
C GLY A 317 -14.84 -7.18 0.18
N GLN A 318 -16.06 -7.57 -0.17
CA GLN A 318 -16.78 -6.93 -1.26
C GLN A 318 -17.10 -5.46 -0.88
N GLY A 319 -16.45 -4.53 -1.56
CA GLY A 319 -16.65 -3.09 -1.41
C GLY A 319 -15.72 -2.31 -2.34
N GLN A 320 -16.05 -1.04 -2.64
CA GLN A 320 -15.19 -0.11 -3.38
C GLN A 320 -14.06 0.44 -2.48
N LEU A 321 -13.38 -0.42 -1.74
CA LEU A 321 -12.21 -0.02 -0.96
C LEU A 321 -10.97 -0.09 -1.85
N GLY A 322 -10.13 0.93 -1.78
CA GLY A 322 -8.90 1.00 -2.57
C GLY A 322 -8.90 2.16 -3.55
N LEU A 323 -8.14 1.99 -4.63
CA LEU A 323 -7.93 3.02 -5.64
C LEU A 323 -8.92 2.81 -6.79
N VAL A 324 -9.71 3.82 -7.12
CA VAL A 324 -10.60 3.83 -8.28
C VAL A 324 -10.19 4.98 -9.19
N TYR A 325 -9.94 4.67 -10.46
CA TYR A 325 -9.59 5.65 -11.47
C TYR A 325 -10.85 6.07 -12.24
N HIS A 326 -11.20 7.36 -12.18
CA HIS A 326 -12.30 7.96 -12.91
C HIS A 326 -11.76 8.74 -14.11
N HIS A 327 -11.76 8.13 -15.29
CA HIS A 327 -11.31 8.77 -16.52
C HIS A 327 -12.42 9.69 -17.08
N LEU A 328 -12.13 10.98 -17.24
CA LEU A 328 -13.04 11.98 -17.79
C LEU A 328 -12.51 12.50 -19.14
N PRO A 329 -12.77 11.79 -20.26
CA PRO A 329 -12.11 12.05 -21.55
C PRO A 329 -12.46 13.41 -22.17
N ASP A 330 -13.62 13.97 -21.84
CA ASP A 330 -14.15 15.20 -22.45
C ASP A 330 -13.76 16.48 -21.67
N THR A 331 -12.87 16.36 -20.69
CA THR A 331 -12.46 17.48 -19.84
C THR A 331 -11.19 18.16 -20.36
N HIS A 332 -11.05 19.45 -20.08
CA HIS A 332 -9.92 20.23 -20.56
C HIS A 332 -9.48 21.31 -19.57
N TYR A 333 -8.20 21.66 -19.63
CA TYR A 333 -7.66 22.81 -18.90
C TYR A 333 -7.98 24.12 -19.64
N GLU A 334 -8.41 25.13 -18.90
CA GLU A 334 -8.60 26.48 -19.43
C GLU A 334 -7.25 27.11 -19.83
N ARG A 335 -7.28 27.94 -20.87
CA ARG A 335 -6.11 28.72 -21.31
C ARG A 335 -5.96 29.94 -20.39
N GLY A 336 -4.93 29.94 -19.54
CA GLY A 336 -4.61 31.05 -18.63
C GLY A 336 -3.59 30.67 -17.57
N THR A 337 -3.27 31.61 -16.67
CA THR A 337 -2.32 31.41 -15.55
C THR A 337 -2.81 30.43 -14.49
N THR A 338 -4.11 30.19 -14.40
CA THR A 338 -4.75 29.44 -13.31
C THR A 338 -4.72 27.92 -13.46
N ARG A 339 -4.31 27.38 -14.63
CA ARG A 339 -4.17 25.92 -14.91
C ARG A 339 -5.34 25.08 -14.36
N THR A 340 -6.57 25.58 -14.50
CA THR A 340 -7.78 24.99 -13.89
C THR A 340 -8.54 24.12 -14.90
N ASN A 341 -9.08 22.97 -14.46
CA ASN A 341 -10.02 22.15 -15.23
C ASN A 341 -11.41 22.22 -14.55
N PRO A 342 -12.34 23.07 -15.04
CA PRO A 342 -13.61 23.31 -14.37
C PRO A 342 -14.54 22.10 -14.39
N GLN A 343 -14.45 21.24 -15.41
CA GLN A 343 -15.29 20.06 -15.54
C GLN A 343 -14.87 18.97 -14.56
N GLU A 344 -13.56 18.75 -14.38
CA GLU A 344 -13.06 17.90 -13.29
C GLU A 344 -13.45 18.45 -11.92
N ALA A 345 -13.32 19.77 -11.72
CA ALA A 345 -13.69 20.40 -10.45
C ALA A 345 -15.18 20.22 -10.12
N ALA A 346 -16.07 20.27 -11.12
CA ALA A 346 -17.49 19.98 -10.93
C ALA A 346 -17.74 18.52 -10.51
N VAL A 347 -17.08 17.55 -11.16
CA VAL A 347 -17.19 16.13 -10.79
C VAL A 347 -16.65 15.88 -9.37
N VAL A 348 -15.53 16.51 -9.00
CA VAL A 348 -14.99 16.46 -7.64
C VAL A 348 -16.00 17.05 -6.65
N ALA A 349 -16.58 18.22 -6.94
CA ALA A 349 -17.60 18.83 -6.10
C ALA A 349 -18.82 17.93 -5.90
N ASP A 350 -19.31 17.28 -6.96
CA ASP A 350 -20.40 16.31 -6.88
C ASP A 350 -20.02 15.09 -6.01
N ALA A 351 -18.79 14.61 -6.11
CA ALA A 351 -18.28 13.53 -5.26
C ALA A 351 -18.19 13.95 -3.78
N VAL A 352 -17.76 15.19 -3.50
CA VAL A 352 -17.77 15.76 -2.13
C VAL A 352 -19.20 15.83 -1.59
N LEU A 353 -20.16 16.30 -2.39
CA LEU A 353 -21.58 16.36 -2.00
C LEU A 353 -22.16 14.96 -1.78
N HIS A 354 -21.79 14.00 -2.62
CA HIS A 354 -22.18 12.60 -2.44
C HIS A 354 -21.63 12.05 -1.12
N HIS A 355 -20.34 12.22 -0.84
CA HIS A 355 -19.71 11.82 0.42
C HIS A 355 -20.42 12.40 1.63
N ALA A 356 -20.71 13.71 1.62
CA ALA A 356 -21.40 14.39 2.71
C ALA A 356 -22.82 13.83 2.96
N ARG A 357 -23.50 13.33 1.92
CA ARG A 357 -24.85 12.74 2.04
C ARG A 357 -24.82 11.28 2.47
N THR A 358 -23.90 10.48 1.94
CA THR A 358 -23.91 9.02 2.11
C THR A 358 -23.00 8.54 3.23
N THR A 359 -21.89 9.23 3.49
CA THR A 359 -20.88 8.82 4.48
C THR A 359 -20.36 9.99 5.34
N PRO A 360 -21.24 10.83 5.94
CA PRO A 360 -20.85 12.04 6.67
C PRO A 360 -19.94 11.81 7.90
N LYS A 361 -19.85 10.57 8.39
CA LYS A 361 -19.00 10.20 9.53
C LYS A 361 -17.55 9.92 9.14
N LEU A 362 -17.26 9.77 7.84
CA LEU A 362 -15.91 9.52 7.33
C LEU A 362 -15.21 10.84 6.99
N THR A 363 -13.89 10.88 7.23
CA THR A 363 -13.04 12.00 6.84
C THR A 363 -12.85 12.04 5.32
N LEU A 364 -12.69 13.23 4.75
CA LEU A 364 -12.48 13.46 3.32
C LEU A 364 -11.26 14.37 3.10
N GLY A 365 -10.45 14.04 2.09
CA GLY A 365 -9.42 14.92 1.53
C GLY A 365 -9.72 15.16 0.04
N VAL A 366 -9.49 16.38 -0.43
CA VAL A 366 -9.70 16.80 -1.82
C VAL A 366 -8.41 17.40 -2.35
#